data_AF-A0A9W7QF47-F1
#
_entry.id   AF-A0A9W7QF47-F1
#
_cell.length_a   1.000
_cell.length_b   1.000
_cell.length_c   1.000
_cell.angle_alpha   90.00
_cell.angle_beta   90.00
_cell.angle_gamma   90.00
#
_symmetry.space_group_name_H-M   'P 1'
#
loop_
_entity.id
_entity.type
_entity.pdbx_description
1 polymer ?
#
loop_
_entity_poly.entity_id
_entity_poly.type
_entity_poly.pdbx_seq_one_letter_code
_entity_poly.pdbx_strand_id
1 'polypeptide(L)'
;MAITIEEIYQEILDGRRKSFPPGTWSRDVDGQLKQRVTKYLIEEILKWNDEDIKEKWNQHLIQKFKLTSVMQIYRSSPYEMLNAAYPNRLEAWELKHTPRRFWTKEKSLEILKKIIEEKERLTEFQLLENYDLNWLIKNKLGWSCSKYFNDSPYQMLNAAYPNRFKEWELKNVPKNFWTKEKSFMALRWWIEEKEKLTPTCLLNVYSREWLRERNLSTPLLKYWDSNIYQMLNETYPNRIREWELKRVPKEFWNNKEKGKKIFKQIIEEKSMSHEDIKKHYSLKWIVNNGLRTPLMRFWSDSPYKLLNEAYPNQFKEWELKVAPNKFWEKGKAIKIIKDEIDKTEVSISQLLKMGVRKWMKQNKLTTPFNKYWKCSPSKMLKEIYPKEFEVESRKNRY
;
A
#
# COMPACT_ATOMS: atom_id res chain seq x y z
N MET A 1 28.31 -57.46 -41.37
CA MET A 1 27.70 -56.38 -40.57
C MET A 1 27.79 -55.09 -41.38
N ALA A 2 26.68 -54.39 -41.58
CA ALA A 2 26.70 -53.08 -42.23
C ALA A 2 27.27 -52.07 -41.23
N ILE A 3 28.29 -51.31 -41.64
CA ILE A 3 28.89 -50.26 -40.81
C ILE A 3 27.83 -49.19 -40.52
N THR A 4 27.64 -48.85 -39.26
CA THR A 4 26.69 -47.85 -38.80
C THR A 4 27.22 -46.42 -39.02
N ILE A 5 26.33 -45.43 -38.98
CA ILE A 5 26.75 -44.03 -39.17
C ILE A 5 27.57 -43.51 -37.98
N GLU A 6 27.31 -44.02 -36.78
CA GLU A 6 28.05 -43.73 -35.55
C GLU A 6 29.47 -44.29 -35.61
N GLU A 7 29.66 -45.52 -36.11
CA GLU A 7 30.99 -46.10 -36.34
C GLU A 7 31.79 -45.28 -37.36
N ILE A 8 31.16 -44.87 -38.48
CA ILE A 8 31.79 -43.99 -39.47
C ILE A 8 32.17 -42.65 -38.83
N TYR A 9 31.31 -42.09 -37.98
CA TYR A 9 31.58 -40.84 -37.29
C TYR A 9 32.73 -40.98 -36.28
N GLN A 10 32.78 -42.09 -35.53
CA GLN A 10 33.89 -42.38 -34.62
C GLN A 10 35.22 -42.54 -35.38
N GLU A 11 35.24 -43.19 -36.55
CA GLU A 11 36.43 -43.25 -37.41
C GLU A 11 36.93 -41.85 -37.82
N ILE A 12 36.02 -40.89 -38.04
CA ILE A 12 36.36 -39.51 -38.39
C ILE A 12 36.95 -38.78 -37.18
N LEU A 13 36.37 -38.98 -36.00
CA LEU A 13 36.87 -38.39 -34.76
C LEU A 13 38.26 -38.95 -34.40
N ASP A 14 38.48 -40.25 -34.62
CA ASP A 14 39.76 -40.94 -34.41
C ASP A 14 40.81 -40.62 -35.49
N GLY A 15 40.44 -39.89 -36.56
CA GLY A 15 41.34 -39.54 -37.66
C GLY A 15 41.62 -40.67 -38.65
N ARG A 16 40.97 -41.83 -38.51
CA ARG A 16 41.08 -42.97 -39.46
C ARG A 16 40.42 -42.65 -40.80
N ARG A 17 39.46 -41.72 -40.80
CA ARG A 17 38.72 -41.25 -41.98
C ARG A 17 38.72 -39.72 -42.04
N LYS A 18 38.89 -39.13 -43.23
CA LYS A 18 38.92 -37.67 -43.42
C LYS A 18 37.53 -37.01 -43.38
N SER A 19 36.52 -37.67 -43.90
CA SER A 19 35.15 -37.14 -44.01
C SER A 19 34.14 -38.27 -44.17
N PHE A 20 32.86 -37.94 -44.00
CA PHE A 20 31.78 -38.87 -44.34
C PHE A 20 31.86 -39.27 -45.82
N PRO A 21 31.47 -40.52 -46.18
CA PRO A 21 31.43 -40.96 -47.57
C PRO A 21 30.66 -40.00 -48.49
N PRO A 22 31.08 -39.83 -49.75
CA PRO A 22 30.33 -39.03 -50.70
C PRO A 22 28.89 -39.51 -50.84
N GLY A 23 27.94 -38.56 -50.82
CA GLY A 23 26.52 -38.85 -50.94
C GLY A 23 25.83 -39.38 -49.67
N THR A 24 26.53 -39.49 -48.53
CA THR A 24 25.90 -39.90 -47.25
C THR A 24 24.68 -39.04 -46.92
N TRP A 25 24.81 -37.71 -47.01
CA TRP A 25 23.73 -36.78 -46.66
C TRP A 25 22.64 -36.63 -47.72
N SER A 26 22.96 -36.89 -48.98
CA SER A 26 21.96 -36.82 -50.07
C SER A 26 21.09 -38.08 -50.13
N ARG A 27 21.60 -39.23 -49.65
CA ARG A 27 20.83 -40.47 -49.52
C ARG A 27 20.00 -40.52 -48.23
N ASP A 28 20.34 -39.70 -47.24
CA ASP A 28 19.59 -39.53 -45.99
C ASP A 28 18.43 -38.54 -46.18
N VAL A 29 17.43 -38.97 -46.98
CA VAL A 29 16.25 -38.17 -47.34
C VAL A 29 15.41 -37.81 -46.12
N ASP A 30 15.21 -38.79 -45.22
CA ASP A 30 14.44 -38.61 -43.98
C ASP A 30 15.23 -37.90 -42.87
N GLY A 31 16.53 -37.62 -43.09
CA GLY A 31 17.39 -36.94 -42.13
C GLY A 31 17.77 -37.77 -40.89
N GLN A 32 17.42 -39.05 -40.84
CA GLN A 32 17.65 -39.92 -39.68
C GLN A 32 19.14 -40.07 -39.37
N LEU A 33 19.99 -40.21 -40.39
CA LEU A 33 21.43 -40.36 -40.18
C LEU A 33 22.04 -39.07 -39.60
N LYS A 34 21.63 -37.90 -40.11
CA LYS A 34 22.05 -36.58 -39.59
C LYS A 34 21.62 -36.36 -38.14
N GLN A 35 20.41 -36.76 -37.79
CA GLN A 35 19.90 -36.68 -36.42
C GLN A 35 20.69 -37.61 -35.49
N ARG A 36 20.93 -38.86 -35.91
CA ARG A 36 21.68 -39.85 -35.13
C ARG A 36 23.11 -39.42 -34.81
N VAL A 37 23.87 -38.90 -35.78
CA VAL A 37 25.24 -38.40 -35.50
C VAL A 37 25.25 -37.18 -34.56
N THR A 38 24.22 -36.34 -34.64
CA THR A 38 24.06 -35.19 -33.74
C THR A 38 23.74 -35.66 -32.31
N LYS A 39 22.84 -36.65 -32.17
CA LYS A 39 22.52 -37.28 -30.88
C LYS A 39 23.73 -37.98 -30.29
N TYR A 40 24.44 -38.79 -31.08
CA TYR A 40 25.65 -39.49 -30.66
C TYR A 40 26.73 -38.53 -30.14
N LEU A 41 26.94 -37.38 -30.80
CA LEU A 41 27.85 -36.36 -30.29
C LEU A 41 27.42 -35.85 -28.91
N ILE A 42 26.14 -35.53 -28.73
CA ILE A 42 25.62 -34.91 -27.51
C ILE A 42 25.54 -35.92 -26.35
N GLU A 43 25.02 -37.11 -26.62
CA GLU A 43 24.65 -38.11 -25.60
C GLU A 43 25.85 -38.99 -25.23
N GLU A 44 26.61 -39.48 -26.20
CA GLU A 44 27.67 -40.48 -25.96
C GLU A 44 29.05 -39.85 -25.80
N ILE A 45 29.39 -38.89 -26.66
CA ILE A 45 30.72 -38.26 -26.68
C ILE A 45 30.81 -37.15 -25.62
N LEU A 46 29.87 -36.20 -25.67
CA LEU A 46 29.88 -35.02 -24.81
C LEU A 46 29.19 -35.26 -23.46
N LYS A 47 28.20 -36.17 -23.44
CA LYS A 47 27.38 -36.48 -22.26
C LYS A 47 26.73 -35.24 -21.66
N TRP A 48 26.18 -34.39 -22.51
CA TRP A 48 25.62 -33.09 -22.12
C TRP A 48 24.15 -33.17 -21.70
N ASN A 49 23.78 -32.36 -20.71
CA ASN A 49 22.41 -32.05 -20.39
C ASN A 49 21.89 -30.81 -21.16
N ASP A 50 20.64 -30.41 -20.93
CA ASP A 50 20.02 -29.28 -21.63
C ASP A 50 20.73 -27.95 -21.32
N GLU A 51 21.19 -27.74 -20.09
CA GLU A 51 21.97 -26.55 -19.69
C GLU A 51 23.32 -26.47 -20.42
N ASP A 52 24.01 -27.59 -20.57
CA ASP A 52 25.24 -27.68 -21.35
C ASP A 52 24.98 -27.34 -22.82
N ILE A 53 23.90 -27.88 -23.40
CA ILE A 53 23.50 -27.56 -24.78
C ILE A 53 23.23 -26.06 -24.92
N LYS A 54 22.43 -25.48 -24.02
CA LYS A 54 22.06 -24.05 -24.02
C LYS A 54 23.29 -23.14 -24.01
N GLU A 55 24.30 -23.46 -23.20
CA GLU A 55 25.47 -22.60 -23.02
C GLU A 55 26.61 -22.88 -24.00
N LYS A 56 26.77 -24.11 -24.48
CA LYS A 56 27.97 -24.53 -25.24
C LYS A 56 27.69 -24.88 -26.70
N TRP A 57 26.45 -25.19 -27.10
CA TRP A 57 26.15 -25.54 -28.49
C TRP A 57 26.32 -24.33 -29.42
N ASN A 58 27.27 -24.41 -30.34
CA ASN A 58 27.55 -23.34 -31.29
C ASN A 58 28.29 -23.86 -32.54
N GLN A 59 28.43 -23.00 -33.55
CA GLN A 59 29.09 -23.33 -34.82
C GLN A 59 30.54 -23.80 -34.64
N HIS A 60 31.31 -23.18 -33.76
CA HIS A 60 32.71 -23.55 -33.53
C HIS A 60 32.85 -24.95 -32.92
N LEU A 61 31.96 -25.30 -31.98
CA LEU A 61 31.87 -26.65 -31.43
C LEU A 61 31.59 -27.68 -32.52
N ILE A 62 30.58 -27.42 -33.37
CA ILE A 62 30.19 -28.32 -34.47
C ILE A 62 31.36 -28.54 -35.43
N GLN A 63 32.12 -27.48 -35.75
CA GLN A 63 33.31 -27.56 -36.59
C GLN A 63 34.44 -28.35 -35.92
N LYS A 64 34.68 -28.14 -34.62
CA LYS A 64 35.68 -28.86 -33.82
C LYS A 64 35.42 -30.37 -33.85
N PHE A 65 34.16 -30.77 -33.73
CA PHE A 65 33.72 -32.17 -33.78
C PHE A 65 33.41 -32.68 -35.20
N LYS A 66 33.93 -32.01 -36.25
CA LYS A 66 33.89 -32.49 -37.64
C LYS A 66 32.48 -32.71 -38.22
N LEU A 67 31.45 -32.08 -37.65
CA LEU A 67 30.06 -32.15 -38.16
C LEU A 67 29.68 -30.98 -39.08
N THR A 68 30.66 -30.25 -39.62
CA THR A 68 30.43 -29.11 -40.53
C THR A 68 29.54 -29.49 -41.72
N SER A 69 29.76 -30.66 -42.33
CA SER A 69 28.97 -31.12 -43.48
C SER A 69 27.50 -31.36 -43.13
N VAL A 70 27.19 -31.74 -41.89
CA VAL A 70 25.82 -31.93 -41.41
C VAL A 70 25.14 -30.57 -41.23
N MET A 71 25.82 -29.65 -40.54
CA MET A 71 25.30 -28.30 -40.29
C MET A 71 25.03 -27.51 -41.58
N GLN A 72 25.85 -27.72 -42.63
CA GLN A 72 25.64 -27.10 -43.95
C GLN A 72 24.28 -27.45 -44.57
N ILE A 73 23.77 -28.67 -44.35
CA ILE A 73 22.43 -29.09 -44.81
C ILE A 73 21.34 -28.24 -44.16
N TYR A 74 21.54 -27.86 -42.89
CA TYR A 74 20.63 -27.02 -42.12
C TYR A 74 20.90 -25.53 -42.34
N ARG A 75 21.22 -25.13 -43.57
CA ARG A 75 21.56 -23.74 -43.96
C ARG A 75 22.65 -23.11 -43.08
N SER A 76 23.57 -23.93 -42.60
CA SER A 76 24.62 -23.53 -41.65
C SER A 76 24.10 -22.94 -40.33
N SER A 77 22.90 -23.35 -39.89
CA SER A 77 22.32 -22.95 -38.61
C SER A 77 22.56 -24.02 -37.54
N PRO A 78 23.36 -23.74 -36.50
CA PRO A 78 23.52 -24.63 -35.36
C PRO A 78 22.20 -24.97 -34.68
N TYR A 79 21.26 -24.02 -34.61
CA TYR A 79 19.94 -24.24 -34.01
C TYR A 79 19.09 -25.20 -34.84
N GLU A 80 19.00 -25.01 -36.17
CA GLU A 80 18.17 -25.87 -37.02
C GLU A 80 18.67 -27.32 -37.00
N MET A 81 19.99 -27.52 -36.97
CA MET A 81 20.59 -28.83 -36.78
C MET A 81 20.21 -29.47 -35.43
N LEU A 82 20.23 -28.69 -34.35
CA LEU A 82 19.86 -29.15 -33.02
C LEU A 82 18.36 -29.48 -32.93
N ASN A 83 17.49 -28.59 -33.43
CA ASN A 83 16.05 -28.75 -33.41
C ASN A 83 15.61 -29.92 -34.30
N ALA A 84 16.32 -30.23 -35.39
CA ALA A 84 16.08 -31.44 -36.17
C ALA A 84 16.38 -32.72 -35.36
N ALA A 85 17.44 -32.72 -34.55
CA ALA A 85 17.79 -33.87 -33.70
C ALA A 85 16.85 -34.00 -32.49
N TYR A 86 16.42 -32.88 -31.90
CA TYR A 86 15.50 -32.84 -30.78
C TYR A 86 14.33 -31.87 -31.04
N PRO A 87 13.33 -32.30 -31.83
CA PRO A 87 12.23 -31.43 -32.22
C PRO A 87 11.51 -30.81 -31.03
N ASN A 88 11.42 -29.48 -31.00
CA ASN A 88 10.71 -28.69 -30.00
C ASN A 88 11.17 -28.91 -28.55
N ARG A 89 12.37 -29.49 -28.35
CA ARG A 89 12.94 -29.67 -27.00
C ARG A 89 13.50 -28.37 -26.44
N LEU A 90 14.11 -27.56 -27.30
CA LEU A 90 14.73 -26.28 -26.96
C LEU A 90 14.33 -25.22 -27.97
N GLU A 91 14.03 -24.04 -27.47
CA GLU A 91 13.76 -22.87 -28.32
C GLU A 91 15.06 -22.16 -28.68
N ALA A 92 15.11 -21.53 -29.86
CA ALA A 92 16.32 -20.86 -30.34
C ALA A 92 16.84 -19.79 -29.38
N TRP A 93 15.96 -19.09 -28.66
CA TRP A 93 16.30 -18.03 -27.72
C TRP A 93 16.88 -18.55 -26.39
N GLU A 94 16.71 -19.84 -26.09
CA GLU A 94 17.31 -20.46 -24.91
C GLU A 94 18.80 -20.75 -25.11
N LEU A 95 19.26 -20.82 -26.36
CA LEU A 95 20.67 -20.98 -26.69
C LEU A 95 21.41 -19.66 -26.49
N LYS A 96 22.66 -19.75 -26.03
CA LYS A 96 23.59 -18.62 -25.92
C LYS A 96 23.82 -17.91 -27.26
N HIS A 97 23.76 -18.67 -28.35
CA HIS A 97 23.95 -18.16 -29.71
C HIS A 97 22.68 -18.36 -30.53
N THR A 98 21.86 -17.31 -30.63
CA THR A 98 20.67 -17.31 -31.48
C THR A 98 21.05 -17.19 -32.97
N PRO A 99 20.24 -17.74 -33.91
CA PRO A 99 20.45 -17.57 -35.34
C PRO A 99 20.57 -16.10 -35.77
N ARG A 100 21.23 -15.87 -36.91
CA ARG A 100 21.36 -14.53 -37.48
C ARG A 100 19.97 -13.96 -37.80
N ARG A 101 19.71 -12.70 -37.45
CA ARG A 101 18.41 -12.01 -37.61
C ARG A 101 17.24 -12.69 -36.88
N PHE A 102 17.52 -13.51 -35.87
CA PHE A 102 16.49 -14.15 -35.06
C PHE A 102 15.62 -13.13 -34.30
N TRP A 103 16.26 -12.15 -33.66
CA TRP A 103 15.55 -11.14 -32.89
C TRP A 103 14.93 -10.09 -33.79
N THR A 104 13.60 -10.03 -33.78
CA THR A 104 12.80 -8.88 -34.24
C THR A 104 12.07 -8.26 -33.05
N LYS A 105 11.47 -7.08 -33.24
CA LYS A 105 10.68 -6.44 -32.20
C LYS A 105 9.51 -7.34 -31.77
N GLU A 106 8.79 -7.89 -32.74
CA GLU A 106 7.62 -8.75 -32.53
C GLU A 106 8.00 -10.05 -31.84
N LYS A 107 9.08 -10.71 -32.30
CA LYS A 107 9.57 -11.96 -31.69
C LYS A 107 10.02 -11.75 -30.25
N SER A 108 10.62 -10.59 -29.95
CA SER A 108 11.03 -10.24 -28.59
C SER A 108 9.83 -10.10 -27.65
N LEU A 109 8.71 -9.55 -28.14
CA LEU A 109 7.48 -9.43 -27.36
C LEU A 109 6.78 -10.78 -27.18
N GLU A 110 6.78 -11.64 -28.21
CA GLU A 110 6.27 -13.02 -28.13
C GLU A 110 7.03 -13.82 -27.07
N ILE A 111 8.37 -13.79 -27.11
CA ILE A 111 9.22 -14.48 -26.14
C ILE A 111 9.03 -13.90 -24.74
N LEU A 112 8.92 -12.58 -24.60
CA LEU A 112 8.63 -11.96 -23.31
C LEU A 112 7.35 -12.51 -22.69
N LYS A 113 6.26 -12.59 -23.46
CA LYS A 113 4.99 -13.16 -22.99
C LYS A 113 5.15 -14.63 -22.59
N LYS A 114 5.79 -15.43 -23.44
CA LYS A 114 6.07 -16.85 -23.17
C LYS A 114 6.85 -17.06 -21.87
N ILE A 115 7.87 -16.22 -21.61
CA ILE A 115 8.65 -16.29 -20.37
C ILE A 115 7.78 -15.95 -19.16
N ILE A 116 7.03 -14.84 -19.21
CA ILE A 116 6.18 -14.39 -18.09
C ILE A 116 5.06 -15.39 -17.80
N GLU A 117 4.35 -15.85 -18.84
CA GLU A 117 3.09 -16.59 -18.71
C GLU A 117 3.28 -18.10 -18.59
N GLU A 118 4.25 -18.68 -19.31
CA GLU A 118 4.39 -20.14 -19.40
C GLU A 118 5.58 -20.65 -18.59
N LYS A 119 6.75 -20.02 -18.77
CA LYS A 119 8.01 -20.49 -18.18
C LYS A 119 8.11 -20.16 -16.70
N GLU A 120 7.97 -18.88 -16.34
CA GLU A 120 8.06 -18.43 -14.94
C GLU A 120 6.68 -18.34 -14.26
N ARG A 121 5.59 -18.28 -15.04
CA ARG A 121 4.19 -18.18 -14.54
C ARG A 121 4.04 -17.08 -13.49
N LEU A 122 4.59 -15.91 -13.78
CA LEU A 122 4.66 -14.80 -12.83
C LEU A 122 3.26 -14.25 -12.56
N THR A 123 2.93 -14.11 -11.28
CA THR A 123 1.80 -13.27 -10.87
C THR A 123 2.09 -11.81 -11.17
N GLU A 124 1.04 -10.98 -11.29
CA GLU A 124 1.20 -9.54 -11.51
C GLU A 124 2.09 -8.88 -10.44
N PHE A 125 1.93 -9.27 -9.17
CA PHE A 125 2.76 -8.78 -8.08
C PHE A 125 4.23 -9.17 -8.25
N GLN A 126 4.53 -10.44 -8.55
CA GLN A 126 5.91 -10.89 -8.78
C GLN A 126 6.53 -10.21 -10.00
N LEU A 127 5.75 -9.98 -11.05
CA LEU A 127 6.21 -9.27 -12.23
C LEU A 127 6.61 -7.84 -11.86
N LEU A 128 5.72 -7.06 -11.23
CA LEU A 128 6.00 -5.66 -10.89
C LEU A 128 7.19 -5.49 -9.92
N GLU A 129 7.43 -6.47 -9.05
CA GLU A 129 8.50 -6.44 -8.06
C GLU A 129 9.88 -6.84 -8.62
N ASN A 130 9.92 -7.74 -9.60
CA ASN A 130 11.18 -8.31 -10.11
C ASN A 130 11.53 -7.87 -11.53
N TYR A 131 10.56 -7.36 -12.31
CA TYR A 131 10.76 -7.01 -13.71
C TYR A 131 11.56 -5.70 -13.85
N ASP A 132 12.82 -5.85 -14.23
CA ASP A 132 13.72 -4.76 -14.56
C ASP A 132 14.68 -5.15 -15.70
N LEU A 133 15.64 -4.27 -15.99
CA LEU A 133 16.62 -4.53 -17.05
C LEU A 133 17.50 -5.76 -16.74
N ASN A 134 17.81 -6.03 -15.47
CA ASN A 134 18.59 -7.20 -15.08
C ASN A 134 17.81 -8.49 -15.29
N TRP A 135 16.51 -8.50 -14.96
CA TRP A 135 15.62 -9.61 -15.24
C TRP A 135 15.56 -9.89 -16.75
N LEU A 136 15.46 -8.84 -17.58
CA LEU A 136 15.50 -8.98 -19.04
C LEU A 136 16.83 -9.53 -19.54
N ILE A 137 17.96 -9.08 -19.01
CA ILE A 137 19.30 -9.59 -19.36
C ILE A 137 19.42 -11.07 -18.99
N LYS A 138 18.99 -11.46 -17.77
CA LYS A 138 18.98 -12.85 -17.30
C LYS A 138 18.16 -13.74 -18.22
N ASN A 139 17.03 -13.23 -18.71
CA ASN A 139 16.14 -13.90 -19.66
C ASN A 139 16.50 -13.69 -21.14
N LYS A 140 17.75 -13.29 -21.43
CA LYS A 140 18.31 -13.12 -22.78
C LYS A 140 17.57 -12.10 -23.67
N LEU A 141 16.74 -11.23 -23.07
CA LEU A 141 16.00 -10.15 -23.73
C LEU A 141 16.69 -8.78 -23.62
N GLY A 142 17.84 -8.68 -22.94
CA GLY A 142 18.56 -7.43 -22.73
C GLY A 142 18.94 -6.70 -24.04
N TRP A 143 19.46 -7.43 -25.02
CA TRP A 143 19.78 -6.85 -26.34
C TRP A 143 18.54 -6.31 -27.05
N SER A 144 17.44 -7.06 -27.04
CA SER A 144 16.18 -6.64 -27.65
C SER A 144 15.58 -5.42 -26.94
N CYS A 145 15.64 -5.37 -25.61
CA CYS A 145 15.25 -4.22 -24.81
C CYS A 145 16.05 -2.97 -25.23
N SER A 146 17.37 -3.10 -25.32
CA SER A 146 18.24 -2.01 -25.75
C SER A 146 17.91 -1.55 -27.17
N LYS A 147 17.85 -2.49 -28.12
CA LYS A 147 17.71 -2.20 -29.54
C LYS A 147 16.37 -1.59 -29.93
N TYR A 148 15.27 -2.05 -29.33
CA TYR A 148 13.91 -1.69 -29.75
C TYR A 148 13.16 -0.80 -28.77
N PHE A 149 13.65 -0.69 -27.53
CA PHE A 149 12.95 -0.02 -26.43
C PHE A 149 13.88 0.91 -25.63
N ASN A 150 15.02 1.34 -26.21
CA ASN A 150 15.94 2.32 -25.64
C ASN A 150 16.32 2.02 -24.17
N ASP A 151 16.63 0.76 -23.87
CA ASP A 151 16.95 0.29 -22.51
C ASP A 151 15.85 0.58 -21.48
N SER A 152 14.59 0.68 -21.92
CA SER A 152 13.42 0.86 -21.05
C SER A 152 12.65 -0.46 -20.90
N PRO A 153 12.79 -1.16 -19.76
CA PRO A 153 11.98 -2.34 -19.45
C PRO A 153 10.48 -2.04 -19.53
N TYR A 154 10.06 -0.86 -19.03
CA TYR A 154 8.66 -0.43 -19.08
C TYR A 154 8.15 -0.33 -20.52
N GLN A 155 8.90 0.29 -21.44
CA GLN A 155 8.46 0.41 -22.84
C GLN A 155 8.28 -0.97 -23.47
N MET A 156 9.18 -1.91 -23.19
CA MET A 156 9.05 -3.29 -23.66
C MET A 156 7.83 -3.99 -23.06
N LEU A 157 7.60 -3.83 -21.75
CA LEU A 157 6.45 -4.43 -21.07
C LEU A 157 5.13 -3.85 -21.56
N ASN A 158 5.03 -2.53 -21.70
CA ASN A 158 3.86 -1.85 -22.22
C ASN A 158 3.62 -2.17 -23.70
N ALA A 159 4.66 -2.46 -24.49
CA ALA A 159 4.49 -2.95 -25.85
C ALA A 159 3.94 -4.39 -25.88
N ALA A 160 4.31 -5.25 -24.93
CA ALA A 160 3.75 -6.59 -24.80
C ALA A 160 2.30 -6.57 -24.26
N TYR A 161 2.03 -5.69 -23.29
CA TYR A 161 0.74 -5.53 -22.62
C TYR A 161 0.28 -4.07 -22.66
N PRO A 162 -0.23 -3.60 -23.82
CA PRO A 162 -0.62 -2.20 -24.01
C PRO A 162 -1.55 -1.69 -22.92
N ASN A 163 -1.13 -0.60 -22.26
CA ASN A 163 -1.90 0.14 -21.25
C ASN A 163 -2.31 -0.67 -20.01
N ARG A 164 -1.76 -1.87 -19.82
CA ARG A 164 -2.06 -2.72 -18.67
C ARG A 164 -1.41 -2.23 -17.38
N PHE A 165 -0.19 -1.69 -17.50
CA PHE A 165 0.62 -1.23 -16.38
C PHE A 165 0.98 0.23 -16.53
N LYS A 166 1.13 0.95 -15.42
CA LYS A 166 1.75 2.27 -15.36
C LYS A 166 3.23 2.14 -15.01
N GLU A 167 4.04 3.05 -15.52
CA GLU A 167 5.49 3.01 -15.32
C GLU A 167 5.88 3.07 -13.83
N TRP A 168 5.12 3.81 -13.02
CA TRP A 168 5.31 3.92 -11.58
C TRP A 168 4.86 2.70 -10.77
N GLU A 169 4.19 1.72 -11.38
CA GLU A 169 3.89 0.44 -10.71
C GLU A 169 5.14 -0.45 -10.62
N LEU A 170 6.08 -0.30 -11.55
CA LEU A 170 7.36 -1.03 -11.49
C LEU A 170 8.21 -0.53 -10.33
N LYS A 171 8.92 -1.46 -9.68
CA LYS A 171 9.85 -1.16 -8.59
C LYS A 171 10.89 -0.10 -8.95
N ASN A 172 11.40 -0.14 -10.18
CA ASN A 172 12.42 0.75 -10.69
C ASN A 172 11.88 1.55 -11.88
N VAL A 173 12.01 2.88 -11.80
CA VAL A 173 11.70 3.81 -12.89
C VAL A 173 12.99 4.48 -13.39
N PRO A 174 13.04 4.96 -14.65
CA PRO A 174 14.23 5.61 -15.21
C PRO A 174 14.72 6.81 -14.37
N LYS A 175 16.01 7.13 -14.53
CA LYS A 175 16.58 8.35 -13.94
C LYS A 175 15.79 9.57 -14.43
N ASN A 176 15.50 10.50 -13.52
CA ASN A 176 14.69 11.69 -13.78
C ASN A 176 13.24 11.43 -14.23
N PHE A 177 12.73 10.20 -14.08
CA PHE A 177 11.33 9.88 -14.38
C PHE A 177 10.35 10.77 -13.62
N TRP A 178 10.57 10.94 -12.32
CA TRP A 178 9.69 11.69 -11.44
C TRP A 178 9.80 13.20 -11.70
N THR A 179 8.65 13.78 -12.05
CA THR A 179 8.32 15.21 -12.00
C THR A 179 7.23 15.44 -10.96
N LYS A 180 6.98 16.68 -10.51
CA LYS A 180 5.83 16.97 -9.63
C LYS A 180 4.52 16.48 -10.25
N GLU A 181 4.28 16.77 -11.52
CA GLU A 181 3.05 16.37 -12.23
C GLU A 181 2.87 14.85 -12.28
N LYS A 182 3.92 14.09 -12.64
CA LYS A 182 3.85 12.62 -12.62
C LYS A 182 3.60 12.06 -11.22
N SER A 183 4.12 12.73 -10.19
CA SER A 183 3.89 12.34 -8.80
C SER A 183 2.42 12.52 -8.41
N PHE A 184 1.79 13.60 -8.86
CA PHE A 184 0.35 13.84 -8.68
C PHE A 184 -0.49 12.83 -9.46
N MET A 185 -0.14 12.56 -10.73
CA MET A 185 -0.81 11.55 -11.54
C MET A 185 -0.74 10.17 -10.88
N ALA A 186 0.44 9.75 -10.42
CA ALA A 186 0.62 8.47 -9.76
C ALA A 186 -0.18 8.39 -8.45
N LEU A 187 -0.15 9.46 -7.64
CA LEU A 187 -0.91 9.48 -6.39
C LEU A 187 -2.43 9.43 -6.62
N ARG A 188 -2.95 10.23 -7.57
CA ARG A 188 -4.37 10.19 -7.96
C ARG A 188 -4.75 8.81 -8.47
N TRP A 189 -3.94 8.22 -9.34
CA TRP A 189 -4.18 6.90 -9.90
C TRP A 189 -4.29 5.81 -8.82
N TRP A 190 -3.38 5.81 -7.83
CA TRP A 190 -3.47 4.86 -6.71
C TRP A 190 -4.74 5.05 -5.89
N ILE A 191 -5.07 6.31 -5.54
CA ILE A 191 -6.23 6.63 -4.71
C ILE A 191 -7.54 6.37 -5.44
N GLU A 192 -7.68 6.83 -6.68
CA GLU A 192 -8.95 6.92 -7.39
C GLU A 192 -9.22 5.71 -8.27
N GLU A 193 -8.19 5.16 -8.92
CA GLU A 193 -8.36 4.10 -9.92
C GLU A 193 -8.02 2.72 -9.37
N LYS A 194 -6.81 2.54 -8.82
CA LYS A 194 -6.31 1.22 -8.40
C LYS A 194 -6.95 0.76 -7.10
N GLU A 195 -7.00 1.60 -6.07
CA GLU A 195 -7.58 1.24 -4.75
C GLU A 195 -8.96 1.82 -4.49
N LYS A 196 -9.40 2.82 -5.26
CA LYS A 196 -10.73 3.45 -5.13
C LYS A 196 -11.04 3.86 -3.69
N LEU A 197 -10.06 4.48 -3.02
CA LEU A 197 -10.16 4.87 -1.63
C LEU A 197 -11.22 5.96 -1.45
N THR A 198 -12.18 5.69 -0.57
CA THR A 198 -13.10 6.74 -0.10
C THR A 198 -12.33 7.76 0.75
N PRO A 199 -12.81 9.01 0.89
CA PRO A 199 -12.15 10.02 1.71
C PRO A 199 -11.86 9.54 3.14
N THR A 200 -12.81 8.82 3.76
CA THR A 200 -12.65 8.28 5.11
C THR A 200 -11.61 7.18 5.20
N CYS A 201 -11.51 6.31 4.18
CA CYS A 201 -10.44 5.30 4.10
C CYS A 201 -9.07 5.97 3.90
N LEU A 202 -8.99 6.95 3.01
CA LEU A 202 -7.75 7.68 2.72
C LEU A 202 -7.15 8.30 3.98
N LEU A 203 -7.94 8.99 4.80
CA LEU A 203 -7.47 9.58 6.07
C LEU A 203 -6.87 8.56 7.05
N ASN A 204 -7.30 7.30 6.96
CA ASN A 204 -6.86 6.22 7.84
C ASN A 204 -5.62 5.47 7.33
N VAL A 205 -5.50 5.28 6.02
CA VAL A 205 -4.41 4.48 5.41
C VAL A 205 -3.24 5.34 4.94
N TYR A 206 -3.48 6.58 4.55
CA TYR A 206 -2.47 7.47 4.00
C TYR A 206 -1.36 7.72 5.01
N SER A 207 -0.17 7.23 4.69
CA SER A 207 0.98 7.18 5.57
C SER A 207 2.26 7.06 4.75
N ARG A 208 3.41 7.25 5.41
CA ARG A 208 4.72 7.04 4.78
C ARG A 208 4.87 5.60 4.29
N GLU A 209 4.39 4.63 5.06
CA GLU A 209 4.41 3.21 4.70
C GLU A 209 3.55 2.95 3.46
N TRP A 210 2.34 3.50 3.42
CA TRP A 210 1.44 3.38 2.26
C TRP A 210 2.08 3.96 0.98
N LEU A 211 2.73 5.13 1.07
CA LEU A 211 3.44 5.72 -0.08
C LEU A 211 4.66 4.87 -0.51
N ARG A 212 5.37 4.25 0.44
CA ARG A 212 6.53 3.40 0.15
C ARG A 212 6.17 2.15 -0.62
N GLU A 213 5.11 1.46 -0.20
CA GLU A 213 4.58 0.26 -0.88
C GLU A 213 4.12 0.52 -2.32
N ARG A 214 3.93 1.80 -2.68
CA ARG A 214 3.44 2.26 -3.99
C ARG A 214 4.53 2.95 -4.82
N ASN A 215 5.79 2.76 -4.44
CA ASN A 215 6.96 3.36 -5.08
C ASN A 215 6.96 4.91 -5.12
N LEU A 216 6.19 5.55 -4.22
CA LEU A 216 6.07 7.02 -4.14
C LEU A 216 7.07 7.65 -3.14
N SER A 217 7.97 6.88 -2.54
CA SER A 217 8.98 7.41 -1.60
C SER A 217 9.99 8.35 -2.27
N THR A 218 10.45 8.02 -3.48
CA THR A 218 11.40 8.85 -4.24
C THR A 218 10.83 10.23 -4.60
N PRO A 219 9.64 10.36 -5.23
CA PRO A 219 9.07 11.67 -5.51
C PRO A 219 8.71 12.42 -4.22
N LEU A 220 8.23 11.72 -3.19
CA LEU A 220 7.95 12.30 -1.88
C LEU A 220 9.19 13.01 -1.31
N LEU A 221 10.33 12.34 -1.27
CA LEU A 221 11.59 12.92 -0.79
C LEU A 221 12.05 14.08 -1.69
N LYS A 222 12.01 13.88 -3.01
CA LYS A 222 12.54 14.84 -3.99
C LYS A 222 11.81 16.18 -4.00
N TYR A 223 10.50 16.19 -3.79
CA TYR A 223 9.67 17.39 -4.00
C TYR A 223 9.02 17.95 -2.74
N TRP A 224 8.93 17.15 -1.66
CA TRP A 224 8.25 17.54 -0.43
C TRP A 224 9.06 17.24 0.83
N ASP A 225 10.35 16.93 0.72
CA ASP A 225 11.25 16.65 1.86
C ASP A 225 10.64 15.64 2.87
N SER A 226 10.05 14.57 2.35
CA SER A 226 9.36 13.54 3.15
C SER A 226 8.09 14.00 3.88
N ASN A 227 7.55 15.17 3.55
CA ASN A 227 6.28 15.69 4.06
C ASN A 227 5.09 15.11 3.28
N ILE A 228 4.50 14.04 3.83
CA ILE A 228 3.35 13.36 3.22
C ILE A 228 2.12 14.26 3.07
N TYR A 229 1.92 15.19 4.01
CA TYR A 229 0.77 16.08 3.96
C TYR A 229 0.89 17.08 2.81
N GLN A 230 2.07 17.67 2.61
CA GLN A 230 2.27 18.60 1.49
C GLN A 230 2.05 17.94 0.14
N MET A 231 2.53 16.71 -0.06
CA MET A 231 2.25 15.95 -1.28
C MET A 231 0.74 15.76 -1.50
N LEU A 232 0.01 15.34 -0.46
CA LEU A 232 -1.43 15.14 -0.53
C LEU A 232 -2.20 16.45 -0.78
N ASN A 233 -1.85 17.51 -0.06
CA ASN A 233 -2.50 18.81 -0.15
C ASN A 233 -2.21 19.50 -1.49
N GLU A 234 -1.01 19.38 -2.06
CA GLU A 234 -0.74 19.89 -3.41
C GLU A 234 -1.49 19.08 -4.49
N THR A 235 -1.68 17.77 -4.28
CA THR A 235 -2.47 16.92 -5.20
C THR A 235 -3.97 17.23 -5.11
N TYR A 236 -4.46 17.52 -3.91
CA TYR A 236 -5.86 17.85 -3.61
C TYR A 236 -5.95 19.13 -2.78
N PRO A 237 -5.76 20.30 -3.41
CA PRO A 237 -5.71 21.59 -2.70
C PRO A 237 -6.91 21.81 -1.79
N ASN A 238 -6.62 22.04 -0.50
CA ASN A 238 -7.59 22.42 0.52
C ASN A 238 -8.73 21.39 0.76
N ARG A 239 -8.55 20.13 0.34
CA ARG A 239 -9.56 19.08 0.57
C ARG A 239 -9.40 18.36 1.89
N ILE A 240 -8.17 18.18 2.34
CA ILE A 240 -7.81 17.46 3.56
C ILE A 240 -6.85 18.34 4.33
N ARG A 241 -7.11 18.51 5.62
CA ARG A 241 -6.23 19.23 6.53
C ARG A 241 -5.31 18.27 7.23
N GLU A 242 -4.15 18.77 7.62
CA GLU A 242 -3.08 17.92 8.16
C GLU A 242 -3.54 17.12 9.37
N TRP A 243 -4.31 17.75 10.28
CA TRP A 243 -4.83 17.10 11.49
C TRP A 243 -5.96 16.10 11.25
N GLU A 244 -6.53 16.04 10.06
CA GLU A 244 -7.53 15.02 9.71
C GLU A 244 -6.89 13.68 9.37
N LEU A 245 -5.59 13.67 9.04
CA LEU A 245 -4.83 12.43 8.86
C LEU A 245 -4.65 11.70 10.19
N LYS A 246 -4.85 10.39 10.18
CA LYS A 246 -4.63 9.53 11.36
C LYS A 246 -3.19 9.61 11.88
N ARG A 247 -2.22 9.81 10.98
CA ARG A 247 -0.80 9.95 11.29
C ARG A 247 -0.31 11.33 10.82
N VAL A 248 -0.09 12.23 11.76
CA VAL A 248 0.56 13.52 11.52
C VAL A 248 2.05 13.47 11.90
N PRO A 249 2.91 14.33 11.33
CA PRO A 249 4.29 14.45 11.76
C PRO A 249 4.41 14.69 13.27
N LYS A 250 5.47 14.16 13.90
CA LYS A 250 5.71 14.31 15.35
C LYS A 250 5.72 15.78 15.80
N GLU A 251 6.26 16.65 14.96
CA GLU A 251 6.35 18.09 15.21
C GLU A 251 5.04 18.84 14.97
N PHE A 252 4.01 18.21 14.39
CA PHE A 252 2.76 18.91 14.07
C PHE A 252 2.07 19.45 15.32
N TRP A 253 1.98 18.63 16.38
CA TRP A 253 1.39 19.00 17.67
C TRP A 253 2.47 19.41 18.69
N ASN A 254 3.39 20.29 18.31
CA ASN A 254 4.45 20.80 19.19
C ASN A 254 4.03 21.98 20.07
N ASN A 255 2.94 22.67 19.73
CA ASN A 255 2.48 23.89 20.40
C ASN A 255 1.02 23.74 20.90
N LYS A 256 0.81 24.00 22.19
CA LYS A 256 -0.52 23.97 22.84
C LYS A 256 -1.47 25.01 22.24
N GLU A 257 -1.00 26.22 21.95
CA GLU A 257 -1.80 27.28 21.33
C GLU A 257 -2.25 26.91 19.92
N LYS A 258 -1.41 26.21 19.15
CA LYS A 258 -1.80 25.65 17.85
C LYS A 258 -2.97 24.67 18.00
N GLY A 259 -2.90 23.79 19.00
CA GLY A 259 -4.01 22.89 19.37
C GLY A 259 -5.31 23.63 19.67
N LYS A 260 -5.22 24.67 20.52
CA LYS A 260 -6.36 25.49 20.91
C LYS A 260 -6.95 26.26 19.72
N LYS A 261 -6.11 26.83 18.85
CA LYS A 261 -6.53 27.55 17.64
C LYS A 261 -7.28 26.63 16.67
N ILE A 262 -6.73 25.45 16.38
CA ILE A 262 -7.39 24.46 15.52
C ILE A 262 -8.72 24.01 16.13
N PHE A 263 -8.76 23.77 17.44
CA PHE A 263 -10.02 23.44 18.11
C PHE A 263 -11.09 24.52 17.93
N LYS A 264 -10.75 25.81 18.14
CA LYS A 264 -11.68 26.93 17.91
C LYS A 264 -12.15 27.00 16.46
N GLN A 265 -11.24 26.86 15.51
CA GLN A 265 -11.55 26.83 14.09
C GLN A 265 -12.57 25.73 13.75
N ILE A 266 -12.40 24.51 14.28
CA ILE A 266 -13.33 23.40 14.04
C ILE A 266 -14.73 23.70 14.61
N ILE A 267 -14.82 24.34 15.77
CA ILE A 267 -16.09 24.74 16.39
C ILE A 267 -16.81 25.78 15.52
N GLU A 268 -16.07 26.78 15.03
CA GLU A 268 -16.59 27.85 14.16
C GLU A 268 -17.09 27.31 12.82
N GLU A 269 -16.31 26.46 12.16
CA GLU A 269 -16.67 25.87 10.86
C GLU A 269 -17.86 24.91 10.95
N LYS A 270 -18.03 24.23 12.09
CA LYS A 270 -19.23 23.42 12.36
C LYS A 270 -20.40 24.25 12.86
N SER A 271 -20.21 25.56 13.03
CA SER A 271 -21.22 26.51 13.53
C SER A 271 -21.90 26.04 14.81
N MET A 272 -21.13 25.47 15.74
CA MET A 272 -21.70 24.90 16.96
C MET A 272 -22.09 26.00 17.94
N SER A 273 -23.39 26.06 18.30
CA SER A 273 -23.87 26.91 19.38
C SER A 273 -23.46 26.39 20.77
N HIS A 274 -23.63 27.20 21.81
CA HIS A 274 -23.45 26.75 23.21
C HIS A 274 -24.27 25.49 23.52
N GLU A 275 -25.49 25.38 22.98
CA GLU A 275 -26.34 24.22 23.21
C GLU A 275 -25.86 22.98 22.44
N ASP A 276 -25.31 23.16 21.24
CA ASP A 276 -24.70 22.08 20.47
C ASP A 276 -23.45 21.54 21.14
N ILE A 277 -22.62 22.43 21.70
CA ILE A 277 -21.46 22.04 22.52
C ILE A 277 -21.94 21.21 23.71
N LYS A 278 -22.92 21.69 24.49
CA LYS A 278 -23.47 20.93 25.64
C LYS A 278 -23.98 19.54 25.23
N LYS A 279 -24.62 19.40 24.07
CA LYS A 279 -25.23 18.14 23.61
C LYS A 279 -24.27 17.17 22.93
N HIS A 280 -23.32 17.67 22.14
CA HIS A 280 -22.51 16.85 21.23
C HIS A 280 -21.04 16.78 21.59
N TYR A 281 -20.49 17.80 22.25
CA TYR A 281 -19.08 17.82 22.65
C TYR A 281 -18.79 16.68 23.64
N SER A 282 -17.77 15.90 23.30
CA SER A 282 -17.36 14.71 24.05
C SER A 282 -15.97 14.26 23.61
N LEU A 283 -15.35 13.33 24.35
CA LEU A 283 -14.11 12.70 23.90
C LEU A 283 -14.25 12.09 22.50
N LYS A 284 -15.38 11.44 22.20
CA LYS A 284 -15.67 10.88 20.87
C LYS A 284 -15.70 11.97 19.79
N TRP A 285 -16.31 13.12 20.10
CA TRP A 285 -16.31 14.26 19.18
C TRP A 285 -14.88 14.76 18.92
N ILE A 286 -14.03 14.88 19.95
CA ILE A 286 -12.63 15.32 19.80
C ILE A 286 -11.85 14.34 18.92
N VAL A 287 -11.99 13.04 19.17
CA VAL A 287 -11.32 11.98 18.40
C VAL A 287 -11.74 12.03 16.93
N ASN A 288 -13.04 12.18 16.66
CA ASN A 288 -13.57 12.26 15.30
C ASN A 288 -13.11 13.52 14.53
N ASN A 289 -12.55 14.51 15.21
CA ASN A 289 -12.02 15.73 14.61
C ASN A 289 -10.48 15.81 14.66
N GLY A 290 -9.78 14.67 14.86
CA GLY A 290 -8.31 14.61 14.78
C GLY A 290 -7.58 15.22 15.98
N LEU A 291 -8.30 15.57 17.05
CA LEU A 291 -7.74 16.28 18.21
C LEU A 291 -7.32 15.34 19.36
N ARG A 292 -7.24 14.02 19.14
CA ARG A 292 -6.85 13.03 20.16
C ARG A 292 -5.45 13.29 20.72
N THR A 293 -4.46 13.39 19.84
CA THR A 293 -3.05 13.58 20.20
C THR A 293 -2.81 14.85 21.01
N PRO A 294 -3.27 16.05 20.58
CA PRO A 294 -3.05 17.26 21.36
C PRO A 294 -3.84 17.23 22.68
N LEU A 295 -5.01 16.60 22.73
CA LEU A 295 -5.77 16.39 23.98
C LEU A 295 -4.95 15.63 25.03
N MET A 296 -4.34 14.51 24.64
CA MET A 296 -3.47 13.73 25.52
C MET A 296 -2.25 14.54 25.95
N ARG A 297 -1.60 15.20 25.00
CA ARG A 297 -0.31 15.88 25.21
C ARG A 297 -0.43 17.11 26.11
N PHE A 298 -1.48 17.91 25.95
CA PHE A 298 -1.54 19.24 26.59
C PHE A 298 -2.66 19.41 27.62
N TRP A 299 -3.67 18.53 27.63
CA TRP A 299 -4.85 18.66 28.51
C TRP A 299 -5.11 17.44 29.38
N SER A 300 -4.10 16.58 29.58
CA SER A 300 -4.19 15.37 30.42
C SER A 300 -5.38 14.49 30.05
N ASP A 301 -5.70 14.39 28.76
CA ASP A 301 -6.87 13.64 28.27
C ASP A 301 -8.24 14.13 28.81
N SER A 302 -8.35 15.42 29.13
CA SER A 302 -9.60 16.03 29.61
C SER A 302 -10.24 16.90 28.54
N PRO A 303 -11.35 16.45 27.90
CA PRO A 303 -12.17 17.29 27.03
C PRO A 303 -12.54 18.62 27.67
N TYR A 304 -12.93 18.60 28.95
CA TYR A 304 -13.33 19.83 29.63
C TYR A 304 -12.18 20.83 29.76
N LYS A 305 -10.96 20.38 30.09
CA LYS A 305 -9.80 21.30 30.20
C LYS A 305 -9.54 22.02 28.89
N LEU A 306 -9.61 21.31 27.75
CA LEU A 306 -9.49 21.93 26.43
C LEU A 306 -10.61 22.95 26.18
N LEU A 307 -11.87 22.58 26.44
CA LEU A 307 -13.01 23.46 26.22
C LEU A 307 -12.95 24.72 27.08
N ASN A 308 -12.69 24.57 28.38
CA ASN A 308 -12.65 25.68 29.31
C ASN A 308 -11.45 26.60 29.04
N GLU A 309 -10.32 26.06 28.58
CA GLU A 309 -9.18 26.91 28.20
C GLU A 309 -9.43 27.67 26.89
N ALA A 310 -10.17 27.09 25.95
CA ALA A 310 -10.57 27.74 24.71
C ALA A 310 -11.67 28.80 24.93
N TYR A 311 -12.64 28.51 25.79
CA TYR A 311 -13.79 29.34 26.12
C TYR A 311 -13.92 29.48 27.65
N PRO A 312 -13.07 30.32 28.29
CA PRO A 312 -13.00 30.44 29.74
C PRO A 312 -14.34 30.76 30.38
N ASN A 313 -14.71 29.97 31.39
CA ASN A 313 -15.89 30.18 32.25
C ASN A 313 -17.24 30.18 31.51
N GLN A 314 -17.30 29.72 30.26
CA GLN A 314 -18.56 29.65 29.51
C GLN A 314 -19.33 28.34 29.73
N PHE A 315 -18.65 27.30 30.22
CA PHE A 315 -19.23 25.97 30.42
C PHE A 315 -18.82 25.40 31.78
N LYS A 316 -19.79 24.83 32.49
CA LYS A 316 -19.55 24.02 33.69
C LYS A 316 -19.32 22.56 33.29
N GLU A 317 -18.49 21.85 34.05
CA GLU A 317 -18.11 20.46 33.78
C GLU A 317 -19.30 19.51 33.60
N TRP A 318 -20.39 19.76 34.33
CA TRP A 318 -21.59 18.94 34.32
C TRP A 318 -22.64 19.35 33.29
N GLU A 319 -22.46 20.48 32.61
CA GLU A 319 -23.36 20.89 31.52
C GLU A 319 -23.11 20.11 30.23
N LEU A 320 -21.91 19.53 30.09
CA LEU A 320 -21.53 18.71 28.96
C LEU A 320 -22.25 17.36 28.99
N LYS A 321 -22.39 16.75 27.79
CA LYS A 321 -23.02 15.43 27.60
C LYS A 321 -22.52 14.37 28.59
N VAL A 322 -21.22 14.40 28.90
CA VAL A 322 -20.58 13.50 29.86
C VAL A 322 -19.69 14.31 30.79
N ALA A 323 -20.00 14.28 32.08
CA ALA A 323 -19.12 14.84 33.11
C ALA A 323 -17.82 14.01 33.21
N PRO A 324 -16.68 14.63 33.55
CA PRO A 324 -15.41 13.89 33.68
C PRO A 324 -15.50 12.68 34.62
N ASN A 325 -14.67 11.67 34.39
CA ASN A 325 -14.60 10.50 35.27
C ASN A 325 -14.28 10.93 36.70
N LYS A 326 -14.99 10.34 37.68
CA LYS A 326 -14.91 10.68 39.10
C LYS A 326 -15.26 12.14 39.45
N PHE A 327 -15.85 12.91 38.53
CA PHE A 327 -16.24 14.29 38.80
C PHE A 327 -17.24 14.42 39.96
N TRP A 328 -18.24 13.53 40.00
CA TRP A 328 -19.24 13.51 41.05
C TRP A 328 -18.76 12.72 42.26
N GLU A 329 -18.01 13.39 43.14
CA GLU A 329 -17.81 12.99 44.54
C GLU A 329 -18.92 13.58 45.41
N LYS A 330 -19.34 12.89 46.49
CA LYS A 330 -20.57 13.26 47.23
C LYS A 330 -20.51 14.68 47.81
N GLY A 331 -19.39 15.04 48.45
CA GLY A 331 -19.20 16.39 49.00
C GLY A 331 -19.20 17.47 47.92
N LYS A 332 -18.54 17.23 46.78
CA LYS A 332 -18.54 18.13 45.63
C LYS A 332 -19.93 18.28 45.02
N ALA A 333 -20.69 17.18 44.91
CA ALA A 333 -22.06 17.18 44.41
C ALA A 333 -23.01 18.00 45.30
N ILE A 334 -22.92 17.83 46.63
CA ILE A 334 -23.67 18.63 47.61
C ILE A 334 -23.37 20.12 47.43
N LYS A 335 -22.09 20.46 47.39
CA LYS A 335 -21.65 21.86 47.23
C LYS A 335 -22.18 22.48 45.94
N ILE A 336 -22.01 21.81 44.80
CA ILE A 336 -22.49 22.29 43.50
C ILE A 336 -24.01 22.48 43.49
N ILE A 337 -24.77 21.49 43.98
CA ILE A 337 -26.24 21.57 43.99
C ILE A 337 -26.68 22.74 44.87
N LYS A 338 -26.07 22.90 46.05
CA LYS A 338 -26.35 24.01 46.96
C LYS A 338 -26.05 25.36 46.32
N ASP A 339 -24.84 25.54 45.79
CA ASP A 339 -24.41 26.78 45.15
C ASP A 339 -25.31 27.16 43.96
N GLU A 340 -25.81 26.18 43.18
CA GLU A 340 -26.73 26.46 42.07
C GLU A 340 -28.16 26.77 42.53
N ILE A 341 -28.66 26.15 43.59
CA ILE A 341 -29.96 26.52 44.16
C ILE A 341 -29.88 27.95 44.73
N ASP A 342 -28.85 28.23 45.53
CA ASP A 342 -28.65 29.53 46.17
C ASP A 342 -28.51 30.66 45.14
N LYS A 343 -27.79 30.43 44.02
CA LYS A 343 -27.68 31.40 42.91
C LYS A 343 -28.99 31.71 42.19
N THR A 344 -29.94 30.78 42.18
CA THR A 344 -31.23 30.99 41.52
C THR A 344 -32.23 31.76 42.38
N GLU A 345 -31.86 32.10 43.63
CA GLU A 345 -32.72 32.73 44.64
C GLU A 345 -34.05 31.99 44.86
N VAL A 346 -34.11 30.71 44.49
CA VAL A 346 -35.30 29.87 44.65
C VAL A 346 -35.33 29.32 46.06
N SER A 347 -36.35 29.68 46.84
CA SER A 347 -36.57 29.10 48.17
C SER A 347 -36.92 27.60 48.07
N ILE A 348 -36.66 26.83 49.14
CA ILE A 348 -37.01 25.39 49.16
C ILE A 348 -38.50 25.15 48.88
N SER A 349 -39.38 26.01 49.40
CA SER A 349 -40.82 25.92 49.15
C SER A 349 -41.15 26.09 47.65
N GLN A 350 -40.51 27.05 46.97
CA GLN A 350 -40.66 27.23 45.52
C GLN A 350 -40.05 26.07 44.72
N LEU A 351 -38.89 25.56 45.12
CA LEU A 351 -38.24 24.42 44.47
C LEU A 351 -39.10 23.14 44.55
N LEU A 352 -39.77 22.92 45.69
CA LEU A 352 -40.74 21.86 45.87
C LEU A 352 -41.96 22.05 44.96
N LYS A 353 -42.51 23.26 44.87
CA LYS A 353 -43.66 23.60 43.98
C LYS A 353 -43.32 23.43 42.49
N MET A 354 -42.13 23.85 42.06
CA MET A 354 -41.66 23.69 40.66
C MET A 354 -41.33 22.24 40.29
N GLY A 355 -41.14 21.39 41.30
CA GLY A 355 -40.74 20.00 41.15
C GLY A 355 -39.22 19.84 41.07
N VAL A 356 -38.60 19.41 42.18
CA VAL A 356 -37.14 19.22 42.30
C VAL A 356 -36.56 18.36 41.17
N ARG A 357 -37.26 17.29 40.75
CA ARG A 357 -36.81 16.43 39.64
C ARG A 357 -36.75 17.18 38.31
N LYS A 358 -37.72 18.06 38.04
CA LYS A 358 -37.78 18.90 36.84
C LYS A 358 -36.65 19.92 36.87
N TRP A 359 -36.43 20.57 38.01
CA TRP A 359 -35.32 21.51 38.20
C TRP A 359 -33.95 20.84 38.01
N MET A 360 -33.75 19.63 38.56
CA MET A 360 -32.51 18.86 38.36
C MET A 360 -32.26 18.52 36.89
N LYS A 361 -33.32 18.17 36.15
CA LYS A 361 -33.23 17.90 34.71
C LYS A 361 -32.87 19.15 33.92
N GLN A 362 -33.47 20.30 34.24
CA GLN A 362 -33.18 21.59 33.61
C GLN A 362 -31.73 22.03 33.85
N ASN A 363 -31.20 21.79 35.05
CA ASN A 363 -29.84 22.20 35.44
C ASN A 363 -28.76 21.14 35.19
N LYS A 364 -29.08 20.03 34.51
CA LYS A 364 -28.14 18.91 34.22
C LYS A 364 -27.52 18.26 35.48
N LEU A 365 -28.25 18.28 36.60
CA LEU A 365 -27.81 17.73 37.90
C LEU A 365 -28.44 16.37 38.21
N THR A 366 -29.01 15.69 37.22
CA THR A 366 -29.68 14.38 37.39
C THR A 366 -28.71 13.26 37.76
N THR A 367 -27.50 13.24 37.21
CA THR A 367 -26.50 12.20 37.50
C THR A 367 -26.15 12.11 39.00
N PRO A 368 -25.71 13.19 39.68
CA PRO A 368 -25.43 13.13 41.11
C PRO A 368 -26.71 12.92 41.93
N PHE A 369 -27.83 13.52 41.50
CA PHE A 369 -29.14 13.34 42.15
C PHE A 369 -29.54 11.86 42.24
N ASN A 370 -29.42 11.14 41.13
CA ASN A 370 -29.74 9.73 41.04
C ASN A 370 -28.72 8.87 41.80
N LYS A 371 -27.41 9.18 41.65
CA LYS A 371 -26.31 8.42 42.25
C LYS A 371 -26.37 8.42 43.78
N TYR A 372 -26.59 9.57 44.41
CA TYR A 372 -26.46 9.72 45.86
C TYR A 372 -27.80 9.68 46.60
N TRP A 373 -28.89 10.11 45.97
CA TRP A 373 -30.20 10.22 46.62
C TRP A 373 -31.28 9.35 45.99
N LYS A 374 -30.92 8.45 45.05
CA LYS A 374 -31.84 7.49 44.41
C LYS A 374 -33.12 8.17 43.88
N CYS A 375 -32.96 9.32 43.27
CA CYS A 375 -34.05 10.13 42.73
C CYS A 375 -35.04 10.68 43.77
N SER A 376 -34.67 10.75 45.06
CA SER A 376 -35.55 11.23 46.15
C SER A 376 -35.27 12.70 46.50
N PRO A 377 -36.20 13.62 46.16
CA PRO A 377 -36.08 15.04 46.54
C PRO A 377 -35.94 15.24 48.05
N SER A 378 -36.73 14.52 48.85
CA SER A 378 -36.73 14.64 50.31
C SER A 378 -35.41 14.20 50.94
N LYS A 379 -34.81 13.09 50.48
CA LYS A 379 -33.49 12.64 50.97
C LYS A 379 -32.40 13.65 50.67
N MET A 380 -32.45 14.24 49.47
CA MET A 380 -31.49 15.25 49.06
C MET A 380 -31.65 16.54 49.84
N LEU A 381 -32.86 17.11 49.91
CA LEU A 381 -33.11 18.38 50.60
C LEU A 381 -32.83 18.29 52.10
N LYS A 382 -33.16 17.17 52.74
CA LYS A 382 -32.80 16.92 54.15
C LYS A 382 -31.29 16.94 54.38
N GLU A 383 -30.50 16.47 53.42
CA GLU A 383 -29.04 16.43 53.54
C GLU A 383 -28.38 17.78 53.18
N ILE A 384 -28.87 18.47 52.15
CA ILE A 384 -28.28 19.73 51.67
C ILE A 384 -28.74 20.94 52.51
N TYR A 385 -30.01 20.94 52.95
CA TYR A 385 -30.66 22.01 53.71
C TYR A 385 -31.47 21.45 54.90
N PRO A 386 -30.80 20.89 55.92
CA PRO A 386 -31.48 20.19 57.02
C PRO A 386 -32.44 21.08 57.82
N LYS A 387 -32.08 22.35 58.07
CA LYS A 387 -32.88 23.26 58.91
C LYS A 387 -34.14 23.74 58.17
N GLU A 388 -33.97 24.16 56.94
CA GLU A 388 -35.03 24.71 56.10
C GLU A 388 -36.02 23.62 55.68
N PHE A 389 -35.53 22.39 55.47
CA PHE A 389 -36.39 21.24 55.18
C PHE A 389 -37.23 20.80 56.40
N GLU A 390 -36.69 20.86 57.62
CA GLU A 390 -37.47 20.58 58.84
C GLU A 390 -38.63 21.55 59.03
N VAL A 391 -38.40 22.85 58.80
CA VAL A 391 -39.44 23.89 58.89
C VAL A 391 -40.56 23.63 57.89
N GLU A 392 -40.24 23.30 56.63
CA GLU A 392 -41.24 23.04 55.60
C GLU A 392 -41.98 21.70 55.81
N SER A 393 -41.30 20.70 56.36
CA SER A 393 -41.92 19.42 56.71
C SER A 393 -42.95 19.52 57.84
N ARG A 394 -42.77 20.49 58.75
CA ARG A 394 -43.73 20.81 59.83
C ARG A 394 -44.95 21.56 59.30
N LYS A 395 -44.78 22.41 58.28
CA LYS A 395 -45.88 23.14 57.63
C LYS A 395 -46.84 22.26 56.82
N ASN A 396 -46.36 21.13 56.29
CA ASN A 396 -47.18 20.17 55.52
C ASN A 396 -47.81 19.05 56.38
N ARG A 397 -47.62 19.07 57.71
CA ARG A 397 -48.21 18.10 58.65
C ARG A 397 -49.48 18.61 59.35
N TYR A 398 -49.86 19.85 59.05
CA TYR A 398 -51.13 20.49 59.39
C TYR A 398 -51.78 20.90 58.07
#